data_AF-A0A9P7PDM4-F1
#
_entry.id   AF-A0A9P7PDM4-F1
#
_cell.length_a   1.000
_cell.length_b   1.000
_cell.length_c   1.000
_cell.angle_alpha   90.00
_cell.angle_beta   90.00
_cell.angle_gamma   90.00
#
_symmetry.space_group_name_H-M   'P 1'
#
loop_
_entity.id
_entity.type
_entity.pdbx_description
1 polymer ?
#
loop_
_entity_poly.entity_id
_entity_poly.type
_entity_poly.pdbx_seq_one_letter_code
_entity_poly.pdbx_strand_id
1 'polypeptide(L)'
;MPRPPAPRQAYNVIAPANGVQHVRQHQEKTWKFDARACFEADYERALQFLPGVEDNTFNSLWGSPDVHPEVCIPVDLITGPWDEEKKRRLFWLVRAGVHLMEPSHGYSGKVRLAGLDAAIITPEKPDRLVLKCLITPKIWIGLPPDAAHNRIVMMCRRIAGGGDTVDVWQLLQLLVRELHNDQKFMSDYNGEDEDADYDQDDDFYDKLYNELVEEGVKYEDWGS
;
A
#
# COMPACT_ATOMS: atom_id res chain seq x y z
N MET A 1 30.57 -18.18 -49.42
CA MET A 1 31.30 -18.13 -48.14
C MET A 1 30.42 -17.40 -47.12
N PRO A 2 30.02 -18.01 -46.00
CA PRO A 2 29.23 -17.33 -44.98
C PRO A 2 30.14 -16.48 -44.07
N ARG A 3 29.67 -15.28 -43.70
CA ARG A 3 30.38 -14.38 -42.77
C ARG A 3 30.47 -14.99 -41.37
N PRO A 4 31.57 -14.77 -40.63
CA PRO A 4 31.65 -15.16 -39.23
C PRO A 4 30.69 -14.30 -38.37
N PRO A 5 30.10 -14.86 -37.30
CA PRO A 5 29.26 -14.11 -36.39
C PRO A 5 30.10 -13.11 -35.58
N ALA A 6 29.54 -11.91 -35.37
CA ALA A 6 30.16 -10.86 -34.56
C ALA A 6 30.30 -11.30 -33.09
N PRO A 7 31.36 -10.86 -32.37
CA PRO A 7 31.55 -11.21 -30.97
C PRO A 7 30.42 -10.62 -30.12
N ARG A 8 29.79 -11.46 -29.29
CA ARG A 8 28.84 -11.03 -28.27
C ARG A 8 29.59 -10.15 -27.26
N GLN A 9 29.21 -8.89 -27.17
CA GLN A 9 29.61 -8.03 -26.05
C GLN A 9 29.10 -8.66 -24.76
N ALA A 10 30.02 -9.08 -23.90
CA ALA A 10 29.70 -9.46 -22.53
C ALA A 10 29.29 -8.17 -21.80
N TYR A 11 28.00 -8.05 -21.49
CA TYR A 11 27.55 -7.07 -20.51
C TYR A 11 28.19 -7.43 -19.18
N ASN A 12 29.20 -6.67 -18.76
CA ASN A 12 29.69 -6.69 -17.40
C ASN A 12 28.59 -6.11 -16.51
N VAL A 13 27.66 -6.97 -16.09
CA VAL A 13 26.81 -6.71 -14.94
C VAL A 13 27.75 -6.66 -13.75
N ILE A 14 28.05 -5.45 -13.28
CA ILE A 14 28.74 -5.26 -12.00
C ILE A 14 27.74 -5.73 -10.95
N ALA A 15 27.84 -7.01 -10.57
CA ALA A 15 27.17 -7.52 -9.40
C ALA A 15 27.66 -6.68 -8.20
N PRO A 16 26.76 -6.17 -7.34
CA PRO A 16 27.18 -5.42 -6.16
C PRO A 16 28.16 -6.30 -5.36
N ALA A 17 29.20 -5.69 -4.80
CA ALA A 17 30.33 -6.38 -4.16
C ALA A 17 29.93 -7.47 -3.13
N ASN A 18 28.71 -7.38 -2.59
CA ASN A 18 28.12 -8.34 -1.66
C ASN A 18 27.75 -9.69 -2.32
N GLY A 19 27.48 -9.74 -3.62
CA GLY A 19 27.11 -10.97 -4.33
C GLY A 19 28.27 -11.97 -4.45
N VAL A 20 29.49 -11.48 -4.67
CA VAL A 20 30.68 -12.32 -4.78
C VAL A 20 31.04 -12.95 -3.44
N GLN A 21 30.85 -12.20 -2.34
CA GLN A 21 31.09 -12.71 -0.98
C GLN A 21 30.03 -13.74 -0.56
N HIS A 22 28.76 -13.53 -0.91
CA HIS A 22 27.68 -14.49 -0.65
C HIS A 22 27.87 -15.81 -1.42
N VAL A 23 28.24 -15.75 -2.70
CA VAL A 23 28.55 -16.94 -3.51
C VAL A 23 29.73 -17.72 -2.92
N ARG A 24 30.76 -17.03 -2.44
CA ARG A 24 31.92 -17.65 -1.80
C ARG A 24 31.56 -18.32 -0.46
N GLN A 25 30.74 -17.68 0.37
CA GLN A 25 30.24 -18.26 1.63
C GLN A 25 29.39 -19.52 1.40
N HIS A 26 28.63 -19.56 0.30
CA HIS A 26 27.93 -20.77 -0.13
C HIS A 26 28.88 -21.90 -0.54
N GLN A 27 29.90 -21.58 -1.36
CA GLN A 27 30.89 -22.56 -1.82
C GLN A 27 31.73 -23.12 -0.66
N GLU A 28 32.10 -22.27 0.30
CA GLU A 28 32.87 -22.63 1.48
C GLU A 28 32.00 -23.23 2.61
N LYS A 29 30.66 -23.30 2.43
CA LYS A 29 29.68 -23.73 3.46
C LYS A 29 29.80 -22.95 4.79
N THR A 30 30.26 -21.71 4.72
CA THR A 30 30.43 -20.81 5.86
C THR A 30 29.27 -19.85 6.04
N TRP A 31 28.27 -19.88 5.15
CA TRP A 31 26.99 -19.20 5.33
C TRP A 31 26.45 -19.51 6.73
N LYS A 32 26.03 -18.46 7.46
CA LYS A 32 25.11 -18.56 8.59
C LYS A 32 23.90 -17.69 8.29
N PHE A 33 22.70 -18.27 8.36
CA PHE A 33 21.48 -17.49 8.19
C PHE A 33 21.20 -16.76 9.51
N ASP A 34 21.20 -15.42 9.47
CA ASP A 34 20.76 -14.59 10.58
C ASP A 34 19.39 -13.99 10.24
N ALA A 35 18.35 -14.66 10.72
CA ALA A 35 16.97 -14.24 10.48
C ALA A 35 16.69 -12.83 11.02
N ARG A 36 17.36 -12.44 12.11
CA ARG A 36 17.20 -11.12 12.71
C ARG A 36 17.83 -10.06 11.83
N ALA A 37 19.07 -10.27 11.39
CA ALA A 37 19.74 -9.31 10.50
C ALA A 37 18.97 -9.13 9.18
N CYS A 38 18.40 -10.20 8.62
CA CYS A 38 17.53 -10.11 7.45
C CYS A 38 16.26 -9.29 7.74
N PHE A 39 15.59 -9.55 8.86
CA PHE A 39 14.39 -8.80 9.24
C PHE A 39 14.68 -7.30 9.45
N GLU A 40 15.76 -6.95 10.16
CA GLU A 40 16.13 -5.55 10.38
C GLU A 40 16.43 -4.84 9.07
N ALA A 41 17.17 -5.50 8.15
CA ALA A 41 17.46 -4.94 6.84
C ALA A 41 16.18 -4.71 6.00
N ASP A 42 15.23 -5.66 6.05
CA ASP A 42 13.94 -5.53 5.39
C ASP A 42 13.08 -4.41 6.02
N TYR A 43 13.10 -4.28 7.35
CA TYR A 43 12.37 -3.24 8.07
C TYR A 43 12.94 -1.84 7.79
N GLU A 44 14.26 -1.67 7.87
CA GLU A 44 14.96 -0.43 7.52
C GLU A 44 14.69 -0.04 6.06
N ARG A 45 14.69 -1.03 5.17
CA ARG A 45 14.31 -0.83 3.78
C ARG A 45 12.86 -0.33 3.69
N ALA A 46 11.91 -1.00 4.35
CA ALA A 46 10.51 -0.63 4.30
C ALA A 46 10.22 0.80 4.81
N LEU A 47 11.03 1.31 5.74
CA LEU A 47 10.95 2.70 6.22
C LEU A 47 11.40 3.73 5.17
N GLN A 48 12.32 3.36 4.27
CA GLN A 48 12.90 4.26 3.27
C GLN A 48 12.05 4.36 2.00
N PHE A 49 11.40 3.27 1.60
CA PHE A 49 10.61 3.23 0.38
C PHE A 49 9.38 4.15 0.48
N LEU A 50 9.15 4.93 -0.57
CA LEU A 50 7.94 5.74 -0.70
C LEU A 50 6.73 4.81 -0.83
N PRO A 51 5.56 5.17 -0.28
CA PRO A 51 4.30 4.60 -0.71
C PRO A 51 4.06 5.01 -2.18
N GLY A 52 4.70 4.29 -3.10
CA GLY A 52 4.69 4.59 -4.54
C GLY A 52 3.70 3.71 -5.30
N VAL A 53 3.06 4.32 -6.30
CA VAL A 53 2.03 3.77 -7.20
C VAL A 53 2.50 2.52 -7.97
N GLU A 54 3.81 2.29 -8.09
CA GLU A 54 4.37 1.21 -8.92
C GLU A 54 4.17 -0.20 -8.35
N ASP A 55 3.78 -0.33 -7.08
CA ASP A 55 3.71 -1.63 -6.39
C ASP A 55 2.37 -1.90 -5.70
N ASN A 56 1.35 -1.04 -5.84
CA ASN A 56 0.05 -1.32 -5.22
C ASN A 56 -0.68 -2.51 -5.86
N THR A 57 -0.24 -2.99 -7.03
CA THR A 57 -0.71 -4.24 -7.65
C THR A 57 0.08 -5.47 -7.18
N PHE A 58 1.31 -5.29 -6.68
CA PHE A 58 2.20 -6.33 -6.15
C PHE A 58 3.16 -5.69 -5.14
N ASN A 59 2.77 -5.49 -3.87
CA ASN A 59 3.68 -4.88 -2.91
C ASN A 59 4.97 -5.70 -2.90
N SER A 60 6.12 -5.11 -3.22
CA SER A 60 7.46 -5.70 -3.06
C SER A 60 7.76 -6.19 -1.63
N LEU A 61 6.86 -5.93 -0.67
CA LEU A 61 6.91 -6.49 0.68
C LEU A 61 6.37 -7.92 0.79
N TRP A 62 5.64 -8.41 -0.20
CA TRP A 62 4.92 -9.69 -0.11
C TRP A 62 5.83 -10.85 -0.49
N GLY A 63 6.35 -11.54 0.51
CA GLY A 63 7.02 -12.82 0.34
C GLY A 63 6.04 -13.95 -0.01
N SER A 64 6.58 -15.14 -0.25
CA SER A 64 5.79 -16.39 -0.23
C SER A 64 5.00 -16.45 1.09
N PRO A 65 3.78 -17.02 1.14
CA PRO A 65 3.05 -17.20 2.38
C PRO A 65 3.88 -18.08 3.33
N ASP A 66 4.60 -17.44 4.23
CA ASP A 66 5.48 -18.06 5.22
C ASP A 66 4.70 -18.51 6.47
N VAL A 67 3.40 -18.23 6.48
CA VAL A 67 2.46 -18.48 7.58
C VAL A 67 1.20 -19.17 7.07
N HIS A 68 0.48 -19.81 7.99
CA HIS A 68 -0.77 -20.49 7.69
C HIS A 68 -1.83 -19.49 7.19
N PRO A 69 -2.69 -19.85 6.20
CA PRO A 69 -3.70 -18.94 5.64
C PRO A 69 -4.78 -18.44 6.62
N GLU A 70 -4.86 -19.01 7.81
CA GLU A 70 -5.78 -18.58 8.88
C GLU A 70 -5.14 -17.60 9.88
N VAL A 71 -3.85 -17.31 9.72
CA VAL A 71 -3.16 -16.34 10.57
C VAL A 71 -3.74 -14.96 10.30
N CYS A 72 -4.30 -14.38 11.33
CA CYS A 72 -4.93 -13.06 11.30
C CYS A 72 -4.01 -12.00 11.91
N ILE A 73 -4.06 -10.77 11.39
CA ILE A 73 -3.52 -9.59 12.04
C ILE A 73 -4.36 -9.28 13.30
N PRO A 74 -3.74 -9.22 14.49
CA PRO A 74 -4.42 -8.79 15.70
C PRO A 74 -5.10 -7.42 15.56
N VAL A 75 -6.30 -7.26 16.12
CA VAL A 75 -7.11 -6.02 16.00
C VAL A 75 -6.37 -4.79 16.52
N ASP A 76 -5.55 -4.94 17.56
CA ASP A 76 -4.72 -3.88 18.12
C ASP A 76 -3.57 -3.45 17.21
N LEU A 77 -3.13 -4.32 16.28
CA LEU A 77 -2.18 -3.98 15.22
C LEU A 77 -2.88 -3.36 13.99
N ILE A 78 -4.20 -3.54 13.85
CA ILE A 78 -5.00 -2.89 12.79
C ILE A 78 -5.44 -1.49 13.22
N THR A 79 -5.83 -1.32 14.48
CA THR A 79 -6.49 -0.09 14.96
C THR A 79 -5.57 0.89 15.68
N GLY A 80 -4.32 0.49 15.93
CA GLY A 80 -3.35 1.33 16.62
C GLY A 80 -3.72 1.63 18.09
N PRO A 81 -3.05 2.61 18.73
CA PRO A 81 -1.86 3.30 18.25
C PRO A 81 -0.66 2.36 18.09
N TRP A 82 0.28 2.70 17.20
CA TRP A 82 1.47 1.90 16.88
C TRP A 82 2.74 2.51 17.47
N ASP A 83 3.25 1.90 18.54
CA ASP A 83 4.65 2.06 18.93
C ASP A 83 5.57 1.26 17.99
N GLU A 84 6.89 1.41 18.14
CA GLU A 84 7.86 0.73 17.29
C GLU A 84 7.77 -0.80 17.35
N GLU A 85 7.39 -1.37 18.50
CA GLU A 85 7.22 -2.82 18.60
C GLU A 85 6.02 -3.30 17.78
N LYS A 86 4.88 -2.60 17.89
CA LYS A 86 3.68 -2.87 17.10
C LYS A 86 3.93 -2.69 15.61
N LYS A 87 4.67 -1.66 15.20
CA LYS A 87 5.05 -1.47 13.79
C LYS A 87 5.89 -2.62 13.26
N ARG A 88 6.89 -3.07 14.02
CA ARG A 88 7.73 -4.23 13.67
C ARG A 88 6.91 -5.52 13.54
N ARG A 89 5.98 -5.76 14.47
CA ARG A 89 5.08 -6.93 14.43
C ARG A 89 4.13 -6.87 13.23
N LEU A 90 3.53 -5.71 12.97
CA LEU A 90 2.66 -5.50 11.81
C LEU A 90 3.43 -5.74 10.51
N PHE A 91 4.60 -5.14 10.37
CA PHE A 91 5.47 -5.35 9.21
C PHE A 91 5.84 -6.83 9.03
N TRP A 92 6.20 -7.53 10.11
CA TRP A 92 6.53 -8.95 10.05
C TRP A 92 5.37 -9.80 9.50
N LEU A 93 4.14 -9.54 9.96
CA LEU A 93 2.94 -10.25 9.50
C LEU A 93 2.67 -9.99 8.00
N VAL A 94 2.71 -8.72 7.58
CA VAL A 94 2.49 -8.35 6.17
C VAL A 94 3.58 -8.95 5.27
N ARG A 95 4.84 -8.92 5.73
CA ARG A 95 5.98 -9.52 5.01
C ARG A 95 5.82 -11.03 4.84
N ALA A 96 5.24 -11.70 5.85
CA ALA A 96 4.96 -13.12 5.83
C ALA A 96 3.72 -13.50 4.98
N GLY A 97 3.04 -12.52 4.37
CA GLY A 97 1.89 -12.74 3.50
C GLY A 97 0.53 -12.69 4.20
N VAL A 98 0.45 -12.16 5.43
CA VAL A 98 -0.85 -11.97 6.10
C VAL A 98 -1.58 -10.76 5.54
N HIS A 99 -2.83 -10.95 5.12
CA HIS A 99 -3.65 -9.90 4.53
C HIS A 99 -4.80 -9.45 5.45
N LEU A 100 -5.00 -8.13 5.53
CA LEU A 100 -6.15 -7.53 6.22
C LEU A 100 -7.49 -7.88 5.53
N MET A 101 -7.45 -8.19 4.23
CA MET A 101 -8.63 -8.40 3.39
C MET A 101 -8.83 -9.86 2.96
N GLU A 102 -8.16 -10.81 3.61
CA GLU A 102 -8.44 -12.22 3.35
C GLU A 102 -9.88 -12.52 3.78
N PRO A 103 -10.75 -13.01 2.87
CA PRO A 103 -12.16 -13.23 3.18
C PRO A 103 -12.38 -14.17 4.38
N SER A 104 -11.42 -15.04 4.68
CA SER A 104 -11.44 -15.97 5.83
C SER A 104 -11.26 -15.27 7.18
N HIS A 105 -10.66 -14.08 7.21
CA HIS A 105 -10.28 -13.43 8.48
C HIS A 105 -11.44 -12.71 9.18
N GLY A 106 -12.57 -12.48 8.50
CA GLY A 106 -13.82 -12.07 9.14
C GLY A 106 -13.78 -10.73 9.89
N TYR A 107 -12.82 -9.83 9.61
CA TYR A 107 -12.80 -8.53 10.27
C TYR A 107 -14.06 -7.74 9.94
N SER A 108 -14.71 -7.21 10.98
CA SER A 108 -15.85 -6.33 10.78
C SER A 108 -15.45 -5.06 10.03
N GLY A 109 -16.36 -4.51 9.21
CA GLY A 109 -16.16 -3.22 8.57
C GLY A 109 -15.76 -2.10 9.55
N LYS A 110 -16.25 -2.17 10.80
CA LYS A 110 -15.89 -1.24 11.88
C LYS A 110 -14.39 -1.29 12.23
N VAL A 111 -13.79 -2.47 12.28
CA VAL A 111 -12.35 -2.62 12.59
C VAL A 111 -11.50 -2.03 11.47
N ARG A 112 -11.88 -2.28 10.21
CA ARG A 112 -11.18 -1.73 9.04
C ARG A 112 -11.27 -0.21 9.00
N LEU A 113 -12.47 0.34 9.23
CA LEU A 113 -12.68 1.79 9.30
C LEU A 113 -11.89 2.42 10.45
N ALA A 114 -11.88 1.80 11.63
CA ALA A 114 -11.10 2.31 12.76
C ALA A 114 -9.59 2.31 12.46
N GLY A 115 -9.08 1.26 11.81
CA GLY A 115 -7.68 1.22 11.37
C GLY A 115 -7.34 2.30 10.35
N LEU A 116 -8.24 2.54 9.41
CA LEU A 116 -8.10 3.62 8.44
C LEU A 116 -8.09 5.00 9.10
N ASP A 117 -9.07 5.25 9.96
CA ASP A 117 -9.20 6.53 10.64
C ASP A 117 -7.96 6.79 11.51
N ALA A 118 -7.40 5.76 12.14
CA ALA A 118 -6.18 5.85 12.93
C ALA A 118 -4.90 6.03 12.08
N ALA A 119 -4.86 5.47 10.87
CA ALA A 119 -3.68 5.52 10.00
C ALA A 119 -3.61 6.78 9.13
N ILE A 120 -4.75 7.28 8.65
CA ILE A 120 -4.83 8.36 7.66
C ILE A 120 -5.49 9.62 8.22
N ILE A 121 -6.69 9.49 8.78
CA ILE A 121 -7.56 10.65 9.06
C ILE A 121 -7.11 11.40 10.31
N THR A 122 -6.96 10.67 11.41
CA THR A 122 -6.69 11.20 12.75
C THR A 122 -5.26 11.74 12.95
N PRO A 123 -4.20 11.07 12.48
CA PRO A 123 -2.84 11.50 12.83
C PRO A 123 -2.48 12.80 12.10
N GLU A 124 -1.82 13.72 12.80
CA GLU A 124 -1.27 14.93 12.18
C GLU A 124 -0.28 14.57 11.06
N LYS A 125 0.56 13.55 11.32
CA LYS A 125 1.54 13.01 10.38
C LYS A 125 1.33 11.49 10.23
N PRO A 126 0.78 11.03 9.09
CA PRO A 126 0.54 9.61 8.84
C PRO A 126 1.86 8.83 8.84
N ASP A 127 1.84 7.66 9.47
CA ASP A 127 3.02 6.79 9.50
C ASP A 127 3.11 6.00 8.19
N ARG A 128 4.15 6.28 7.39
CA ARG A 128 4.35 5.70 6.07
C ARG A 128 4.41 4.17 6.08
N LEU A 129 5.00 3.58 7.12
CA LEU A 129 5.10 2.12 7.23
C LEU A 129 3.73 1.52 7.54
N VAL A 130 2.98 2.13 8.45
CA VAL A 130 1.62 1.69 8.78
C VAL A 130 0.71 1.79 7.56
N LEU A 131 0.78 2.91 6.82
CA LEU A 131 0.05 3.08 5.57
C LEU A 131 0.36 1.96 4.59
N LYS A 132 1.65 1.66 4.39
CA LYS A 132 2.09 0.59 3.50
C LYS A 132 1.63 -0.81 3.94
N CYS A 133 1.51 -1.04 5.25
CA CYS A 133 1.12 -2.33 5.80
C CYS A 133 -0.40 -2.56 5.74
N LEU A 134 -1.19 -1.54 6.06
CA LEU A 134 -2.64 -1.67 6.20
C LEU A 134 -3.39 -1.28 4.93
N ILE A 135 -2.92 -0.26 4.22
CA ILE A 135 -3.67 0.36 3.15
C ILE A 135 -3.34 -0.36 1.85
N THR A 136 -4.23 -1.28 1.49
CA THR A 136 -4.21 -2.00 0.22
C THR A 136 -5.38 -1.51 -0.63
N PRO A 137 -5.32 -1.63 -1.97
CA PRO A 137 -6.44 -1.26 -2.84
C PRO A 137 -7.76 -1.94 -2.45
N LYS A 138 -7.68 -3.09 -1.78
CA LYS A 138 -8.84 -3.88 -1.37
C LYS A 138 -9.45 -3.48 -0.04
N ILE A 139 -8.86 -2.61 0.78
CA ILE A 139 -9.33 -2.36 2.16
C ILE A 139 -10.80 -1.89 2.25
N TRP A 140 -11.31 -1.38 1.13
CA TRP A 140 -12.63 -0.77 0.99
C TRP A 140 -13.73 -1.76 0.60
N ILE A 141 -13.37 -2.95 0.12
CA ILE A 141 -14.34 -3.95 -0.37
C ILE A 141 -15.28 -4.38 0.76
N GLY A 142 -16.59 -4.25 0.52
CA GLY A 142 -17.64 -4.63 1.47
C GLY A 142 -17.79 -3.67 2.66
N LEU A 143 -17.30 -2.43 2.56
CA LEU A 143 -17.71 -1.37 3.46
C LEU A 143 -19.09 -0.83 3.05
N PRO A 144 -19.91 -0.35 4.01
CA PRO A 144 -21.12 0.40 3.70
C PRO A 144 -20.79 1.62 2.81
N PRO A 145 -21.58 1.91 1.75
CA PRO A 145 -21.29 2.99 0.81
C PRO A 145 -21.17 4.37 1.47
N ASP A 146 -22.05 4.68 2.42
CA ASP A 146 -22.03 5.90 3.22
C ASP A 146 -20.75 6.02 4.05
N ALA A 147 -20.31 4.92 4.67
CA ALA A 147 -19.10 4.89 5.46
C ALA A 147 -17.85 5.08 4.58
N ALA A 148 -17.81 4.46 3.39
CA ALA A 148 -16.74 4.63 2.44
C ALA A 148 -16.67 6.08 1.93
N HIS A 149 -17.79 6.62 1.44
CA HIS A 149 -17.89 7.99 0.93
C HIS A 149 -17.41 9.03 1.94
N ASN A 150 -17.87 8.93 3.19
CA ASN A 150 -17.42 9.82 4.27
C ASN A 150 -15.89 9.84 4.44
N ARG A 151 -15.22 8.69 4.29
CA ARG A 151 -13.75 8.62 4.39
C ARG A 151 -13.06 9.22 3.16
N ILE A 152 -13.65 9.09 1.97
CA ILE A 152 -13.16 9.78 0.77
C ILE A 152 -13.18 11.30 1.02
N VAL A 153 -14.32 11.84 1.47
CA VAL A 153 -14.46 13.28 1.79
C VAL A 153 -13.42 13.73 2.82
N MET A 154 -13.20 12.95 3.88
CA MET A 154 -12.19 13.26 4.88
C MET A 154 -10.76 13.26 4.30
N MET A 155 -10.43 12.32 3.40
CA MET A 155 -9.13 12.31 2.71
C MET A 155 -8.98 13.50 1.77
N CYS A 156 -10.00 13.86 0.99
CA CYS A 156 -9.97 15.05 0.14
C CYS A 156 -9.74 16.33 0.96
N ARG A 157 -10.43 16.48 2.10
CA ARG A 157 -10.21 17.61 3.03
C ARG A 157 -8.78 17.64 3.57
N ARG A 158 -8.21 16.48 3.92
CA ARG A 158 -6.82 16.37 4.36
C ARG A 158 -5.85 16.81 3.26
N ILE A 159 -6.03 16.31 2.05
CA ILE A 159 -5.24 16.67 0.87
C ILE A 159 -5.28 18.19 0.65
N ALA A 160 -6.48 18.79 0.68
CA ALA A 160 -6.68 20.22 0.50
C ALA A 160 -6.08 21.08 1.63
N GLY A 161 -6.11 20.57 2.87
CA GLY A 161 -5.50 21.23 4.02
C GLY A 161 -3.97 21.31 3.93
N GLY A 162 -3.34 20.44 3.13
CA GLY A 162 -1.90 20.35 3.03
C GLY A 162 -1.24 19.89 4.34
N GLY A 163 0.10 19.85 4.37
CA GLY A 163 0.88 19.46 5.55
C GLY A 163 1.39 18.02 5.53
N ASP A 164 0.86 17.19 4.63
CA ASP A 164 1.45 15.90 4.32
C ASP A 164 2.68 16.02 3.42
N THR A 165 3.56 15.04 3.51
CA THR A 165 4.68 14.90 2.58
C THR A 165 4.15 14.52 1.19
N VAL A 166 4.92 14.85 0.14
CA VAL A 166 4.50 14.61 -1.26
C VAL A 166 4.10 13.16 -1.50
N ASP A 167 4.78 12.21 -0.87
CA ASP A 167 4.52 10.77 -1.04
C ASP A 167 3.23 10.31 -0.35
N VAL A 168 2.94 10.83 0.85
CA VAL A 168 1.65 10.59 1.50
C VAL A 168 0.54 11.24 0.68
N TRP A 169 0.72 12.47 0.23
CA TRP A 169 -0.24 13.18 -0.61
C TRP A 169 -0.57 12.39 -1.90
N GLN A 170 0.43 11.89 -2.63
CA GLN A 170 0.25 11.06 -3.83
C GLN A 170 -0.50 9.75 -3.51
N LEU A 171 -0.15 9.09 -2.41
CA LEU A 171 -0.86 7.89 -1.96
C LEU A 171 -2.33 8.20 -1.69
N LEU A 172 -2.63 9.30 -0.99
CA LEU A 172 -4.00 9.67 -0.68
C LEU A 172 -4.82 9.97 -1.94
N GLN A 173 -4.24 10.68 -2.92
CA GLN A 173 -4.90 10.90 -4.22
C GLN A 173 -5.22 9.58 -4.92
N LEU A 174 -4.26 8.65 -4.94
CA LEU A 174 -4.47 7.31 -5.50
C LEU A 174 -5.63 6.62 -4.79
N LEU A 175 -5.64 6.60 -3.46
CA LEU A 175 -6.68 5.95 -2.67
C LEU A 175 -8.06 6.56 -2.91
N VAL A 176 -8.16 7.89 -2.94
CA VAL A 176 -9.39 8.62 -3.26
C VAL A 176 -9.91 8.20 -4.63
N ARG A 177 -9.04 8.14 -5.65
CA ARG A 177 -9.41 7.71 -7.00
C ARG A 177 -9.93 6.29 -7.05
N GLU A 178 -9.20 5.33 -6.48
CA GLU A 178 -9.60 3.92 -6.49
C GLU A 178 -10.94 3.73 -5.75
N LEU A 179 -11.11 4.40 -4.60
CA LEU A 179 -12.37 4.39 -3.85
C LEU A 179 -13.55 4.97 -4.61
N HIS A 180 -13.35 6.11 -5.25
CA HIS A 180 -14.40 6.74 -6.04
C HIS A 180 -14.84 5.83 -7.20
N ASN A 181 -13.88 5.19 -7.87
CA ASN A 181 -14.14 4.23 -8.93
C ASN A 181 -14.89 2.99 -8.42
N ASP A 182 -14.48 2.43 -7.28
CA ASP A 182 -15.18 1.29 -6.66
C ASP A 182 -16.62 1.66 -6.26
N GLN A 183 -16.83 2.85 -5.70
CA GLN A 183 -18.17 3.33 -5.33
C GLN A 183 -19.07 3.49 -6.57
N LYS A 184 -18.54 4.09 -7.64
CA LYS A 184 -19.25 4.26 -8.92
C LYS A 184 -19.58 2.92 -9.57
N PHE A 185 -18.63 1.99 -9.57
CA PHE A 185 -18.87 0.63 -10.05
C PHE A 185 -20.02 -0.02 -9.26
N MET A 186 -20.07 0.12 -7.94
CA MET A 186 -21.14 -0.47 -7.13
C MET A 186 -22.50 0.20 -7.35
N SER A 187 -22.56 1.52 -7.60
CA SER A 187 -23.82 2.21 -7.93
C SER A 187 -24.38 1.78 -9.28
N ASP A 188 -23.52 1.55 -10.27
CA ASP A 188 -23.94 1.21 -11.63
C ASP A 188 -24.54 -0.21 -11.74
N TYR A 189 -24.24 -1.11 -10.78
CA TYR A 189 -24.75 -2.49 -10.77
C TYR A 189 -26.00 -2.71 -9.90
N ASN A 190 -26.27 -1.85 -8.91
CA ASN A 190 -27.43 -1.96 -8.01
C ASN A 190 -28.68 -1.29 -8.62
N GLY A 191 -28.96 -1.57 -9.89
CA GLY A 191 -29.96 -0.85 -10.70
C GLY A 191 -31.26 -0.48 -9.96
N GLU A 192 -31.64 0.79 -10.14
CA GLU A 192 -33.00 1.34 -9.94
C GLU A 192 -33.66 1.18 -8.56
N ASP A 193 -32.91 0.97 -7.47
CA ASP A 193 -33.46 1.28 -6.14
C ASP A 193 -33.30 2.81 -5.87
N GLU A 194 -34.27 3.57 -6.39
CA GLU A 194 -34.43 5.04 -6.36
C GLU A 194 -34.47 5.69 -4.96
N ASP A 195 -34.26 4.95 -3.86
CA ASP A 195 -34.44 5.46 -2.49
C ASP A 195 -33.13 5.69 -1.73
N ALA A 196 -31.97 5.44 -2.34
CA ALA A 196 -30.70 5.86 -1.75
C ALA A 196 -30.38 7.30 -2.17
N ASP A 197 -31.11 8.24 -1.57
CA ASP A 197 -30.75 9.66 -1.50
C ASP A 197 -29.47 9.77 -0.65
N TYR A 198 -28.35 9.29 -1.21
CA TYR A 198 -27.06 9.81 -0.82
C TYR A 198 -27.14 11.27 -1.20
N ASP A 199 -26.96 12.18 -0.26
CA ASP A 199 -26.72 13.61 -0.53
C ASP A 199 -25.53 13.72 -1.51
N GLN A 200 -25.82 13.50 -2.79
CA GLN A 200 -24.95 13.59 -3.96
C GLN A 200 -24.74 15.05 -4.35
N ASP A 201 -25.35 15.96 -3.59
CA ASP A 201 -25.21 17.41 -3.71
C ASP A 201 -24.03 17.93 -2.88
N ASP A 202 -22.94 17.17 -2.82
CA ASP A 202 -21.65 17.72 -2.42
C ASP A 202 -20.96 18.17 -3.72
N ASP A 203 -21.55 19.18 -4.40
CA ASP A 203 -20.90 19.98 -5.46
C ASP A 203 -19.47 20.35 -5.04
N PHE A 204 -19.28 20.51 -3.73
CA PHE A 204 -17.99 20.67 -3.09
C PHE A 204 -17.08 19.44 -3.24
N TYR A 205 -17.55 18.21 -2.96
CA TYR A 205 -16.80 16.98 -3.20
C TYR A 205 -16.47 16.78 -4.66
N ASP A 206 -17.43 16.91 -5.58
CA ASP A 206 -17.20 16.69 -7.01
C ASP A 206 -16.17 17.67 -7.56
N LYS A 207 -16.30 18.95 -7.19
CA LYS A 207 -15.30 19.96 -7.52
C LYS A 207 -13.93 19.63 -6.91
N LEU A 208 -13.90 19.23 -5.64
CA LEU A 208 -12.68 18.92 -4.91
C LEU A 208 -11.98 17.67 -5.46
N TYR A 209 -12.73 16.65 -5.85
CA TYR A 209 -12.23 15.45 -6.50
C TYR A 209 -11.65 15.80 -7.87
N ASN A 210 -12.38 16.55 -8.69
CA ASN A 210 -11.90 16.95 -10.02
C ASN A 210 -10.62 17.79 -9.92
N GLU A 211 -10.56 18.78 -9.04
CA GLU A 211 -9.37 19.61 -8.82
C GLU A 211 -8.17 18.79 -8.31
N LEU A 212 -8.39 17.93 -7.32
CA LEU A 212 -7.30 17.21 -6.65
C LEU A 212 -6.85 15.96 -7.40
N VAL A 213 -7.73 15.27 -8.13
CA VAL A 213 -7.46 13.93 -8.66
C VAL A 213 -7.44 13.92 -10.19
N GLU A 214 -8.34 14.65 -10.86
CA GLU A 214 -8.41 14.66 -12.33
C GLU A 214 -7.51 15.75 -12.95
N GLU A 215 -7.52 16.97 -12.42
CA GLU A 215 -6.78 18.11 -12.96
C GLU A 215 -5.37 18.28 -12.36
N GLY A 216 -5.14 17.77 -11.15
CA GLY A 216 -3.90 17.94 -10.38
C GLY A 216 -2.70 17.09 -10.83
N VAL A 217 -2.86 16.15 -11.78
CA VAL A 217 -1.77 15.27 -12.21
C VAL A 217 -0.99 15.88 -13.38
N LYS A 218 -0.02 16.75 -13.08
CA LYS A 218 1.08 17.01 -14.02
C LYS A 218 2.03 15.82 -13.98
N TYR A 219 1.96 14.96 -14.99
CA TYR A 219 2.99 13.96 -15.24
C TYR A 219 4.30 14.68 -15.61
N GLU A 220 5.15 14.92 -14.63
CA GLU A 220 6.56 15.16 -14.94
C GLU A 220 7.15 13.84 -15.42
N ASP A 221 7.57 13.86 -16.69
CA ASP A 221 8.25 12.83 -17.44
C ASP A 221 9.45 12.29 -16.63
N TRP A 222 9.30 11.09 -16.05
CA TRP A 222 10.40 10.41 -15.37
C TRP A 222 11.28 9.75 -16.44
N GLY A 223 12.42 10.41 -16.69
CA GLY A 223 13.32 10.17 -17.81
C GLY A 223 13.67 8.71 -18.10
N SER A 224 13.72 8.43 -19.40
CA SER A 224 14.22 7.20 -20.04
C SER A 224 15.69 6.92 -19.79
#